data_AF-A0A814KX51-F1
#
_entry.id   AF-A0A814KX51-F1
#
_cell.length_a   1.000
_cell.length_b   1.000
_cell.length_c   1.000
_cell.angle_alpha   90.00
_cell.angle_beta   90.00
_cell.angle_gamma   90.00
#
_symmetry.space_group_name_H-M   'P 1'
#
loop_
_entity.id
_entity.type
_entity.pdbx_description
1 polymer ?
#
loop_
_entity_poly.entity_id
_entity_poly.type
_entity_poly.pdbx_seq_one_letter_code
_entity_poly.pdbx_strand_id
1 'polypeptide(L)'
;MLYRENRILGGGWVFNCLNNWNLEEFKFADQDFLNKYYVKSWKRLPSIYNSLKTFSQTHPNIWHISKIKIIHFILSKPWDKDDQNNLPYKDVNQLWWDAFNYTTN
;
A
#
# COMPACT_ATOMS: atom_id res chain seq x y z
N MET A 1 3.49 6.60 -1.04
CA MET A 1 3.24 7.95 -1.58
C MET A 1 4.32 8.87 -1.06
N LEU A 2 4.82 9.81 -1.86
CA LEU A 2 5.65 10.91 -1.38
C LEU A 2 4.82 12.18 -1.45
N TYR A 3 4.76 12.94 -0.37
CA TYR A 3 4.03 14.21 -0.33
C TYR A 3 4.89 15.28 0.32
N ARG A 4 4.66 16.54 -0.02
CA ARG A 4 5.27 17.70 0.62
C ARG A 4 4.23 18.36 1.50
N GLU A 5 4.52 18.44 2.80
CA GLU A 5 3.67 19.18 3.71
C GLU A 5 3.66 20.67 3.34
N ASN A 6 2.46 21.23 3.18
CA ASN A 6 2.28 22.65 2.95
C ASN A 6 1.79 23.30 4.25
N ARG A 7 2.72 23.88 5.02
CA ARG A 7 2.44 24.51 6.32
C ARG A 7 1.47 25.69 6.24
N ILE A 8 1.20 26.23 5.04
CA ILE A 8 0.26 27.34 4.82
C ILE A 8 -1.20 26.88 4.93
N LEU A 9 -1.52 25.62 4.59
CA LEU A 9 -2.90 25.12 4.58
C LEU A 9 -3.35 24.46 5.89
N GLY A 10 -2.45 24.30 6.88
CA GLY A 10 -2.78 23.90 8.26
C GLY A 10 -3.72 22.71 8.42
N GLY A 11 -3.65 21.70 7.54
CA GLY A 11 -4.57 20.54 7.53
C GLY A 11 -6.04 20.84 7.18
N GLY A 12 -6.45 22.11 7.11
CA GLY A 12 -7.84 22.54 6.87
C GLY A 12 -8.42 22.09 5.53
N TRP A 13 -7.57 21.86 4.53
CA TRP A 13 -7.97 21.34 3.23
C TRP A 13 -8.58 19.94 3.33
N VAL A 14 -8.10 19.09 4.26
CA VAL A 14 -8.66 17.75 4.47
C VAL A 14 -10.10 17.88 4.96
N PHE A 15 -10.32 18.69 5.99
CA PHE A 15 -11.66 18.94 6.54
C PHE A 15 -12.61 19.54 5.51
N ASN A 16 -12.11 20.46 4.65
CA ASN A 16 -12.90 20.97 3.54
C ASN A 16 -13.35 19.84 2.61
N CYS A 17 -12.44 18.96 2.18
CA CYS A 17 -12.79 17.82 1.34
C CYS A 17 -13.77 16.87 2.02
N LEU A 18 -13.52 16.53 3.30
CA LEU A 18 -14.38 15.64 4.09
C LEU A 18 -15.81 16.19 4.23
N ASN A 19 -15.96 17.50 4.40
CA ASN A 19 -17.27 18.14 4.55
C ASN A 19 -18.04 18.31 3.23
N ASN A 20 -17.35 18.31 2.09
CA ASN A 20 -17.95 18.65 0.78
C ASN A 20 -18.05 17.47 -0.18
N TRP A 21 -17.50 16.30 0.16
CA TRP A 21 -17.55 15.12 -0.71
C TRP A 21 -18.46 14.05 -0.14
N ASN A 22 -19.16 13.34 -1.03
CA ASN A 22 -19.82 12.10 -0.67
C ASN A 22 -18.77 11.01 -0.42
N LEU A 23 -18.51 10.70 0.85
CA LEU A 23 -17.52 9.71 1.25
C LEU A 23 -18.05 8.27 1.21
N GLU A 24 -19.37 8.08 1.14
CA GLU A 24 -19.99 6.75 1.07
C GLU A 24 -19.60 5.99 -0.21
N GLU A 25 -19.22 6.73 -1.26
CA GLU A 25 -18.73 6.17 -2.52
C GLU A 25 -17.31 5.59 -2.42
N PHE A 26 -16.56 5.89 -1.36
CA PHE A 26 -15.16 5.49 -1.23
C PHE A 26 -15.07 4.09 -0.63
N LYS A 27 -14.74 3.12 -1.48
CA LYS A 27 -14.55 1.72 -1.07
C LYS A 27 -13.25 1.53 -0.28
N PHE A 28 -12.26 2.38 -0.56
CA PHE A 28 -10.98 2.42 0.13
C PHE A 28 -10.73 3.84 0.62
N ALA A 29 -11.23 4.13 1.83
CA ALA A 29 -11.33 5.48 2.40
C ALA A 29 -10.16 6.41 2.02
N ASP A 30 -8.95 6.06 2.45
CA ASP A 30 -7.75 6.86 2.25
C ASP A 30 -7.23 6.82 0.79
N GLN A 31 -7.29 5.68 0.12
CA GLN A 31 -6.82 5.57 -1.27
C GLN A 31 -7.70 6.36 -2.24
N ASP A 32 -9.02 6.22 -2.14
CA ASP A 32 -9.98 6.90 -3.00
C ASP A 32 -10.00 8.41 -2.72
N PHE A 33 -9.93 8.80 -1.45
CA PHE A 33 -9.80 10.20 -1.06
C PHE A 33 -8.55 10.85 -1.67
N LEU A 34 -7.38 10.22 -1.51
CA LEU A 34 -6.12 10.76 -2.04
C LEU A 34 -6.11 10.76 -3.57
N ASN A 35 -6.66 9.73 -4.21
CA ASN A 35 -6.81 9.68 -5.67
C ASN A 35 -7.68 10.84 -6.18
N LYS A 36 -8.80 11.11 -5.53
CA LYS A 36 -9.70 12.21 -5.91
C LYS A 36 -9.04 13.57 -5.69
N TYR A 37 -8.38 13.77 -4.54
CA TYR A 37 -7.72 15.03 -4.22
C TYR A 37 -6.55 15.35 -5.16
N TYR A 38 -5.67 14.38 -5.39
CA TYR A 38 -4.46 14.57 -6.20
C TYR A 38 -4.66 14.24 -7.69
N VAL A 39 -5.89 14.05 -8.17
CA VAL A 39 -6.17 13.55 -9.53
C VAL A 39 -5.44 14.32 -10.65
N LYS A 40 -5.22 15.64 -10.47
CA LYS A 40 -4.53 16.50 -11.44
C LYS A 40 -3.04 16.72 -11.17
N SER A 41 -2.50 16.21 -10.06
CA SER A 41 -1.16 16.56 -9.57
C SER A 41 -0.30 15.36 -9.17
N TRP A 42 -0.86 14.15 -9.13
CA TRP A 42 -0.09 12.95 -8.84
C TRP A 42 0.85 12.57 -9.98
N LYS A 43 1.99 11.99 -9.62
CA LYS A 43 2.95 11.38 -10.55
C LYS A 43 3.12 9.91 -10.19
N ARG A 44 3.15 9.04 -11.20
CA ARG A 44 3.29 7.59 -11.00
C ARG A 44 4.69 7.24 -10.51
N LEU A 45 4.75 6.45 -9.44
CA LEU A 45 5.96 5.75 -9.04
C LEU A 45 6.05 4.38 -9.75
N PRO A 46 7.25 3.91 -10.10
CA PRO A 46 7.44 2.53 -10.54
C PRO A 46 6.86 1.54 -9.52
N SER A 47 6.25 0.45 -9.99
CA SER A 47 5.59 -0.54 -9.13
C SER A 47 6.55 -1.19 -8.13
N ILE A 48 7.86 -1.25 -8.42
CA ILE A 48 8.89 -1.78 -7.52
C ILE A 48 8.97 -1.04 -6.16
N TYR A 49 8.43 0.18 -6.06
CA TYR A 49 8.35 0.95 -4.82
C TYR A 49 7.01 0.81 -4.08
N ASN A 50 6.09 -0.01 -4.59
CA ASN A 50 4.81 -0.34 -3.97
C ASN A 50 4.25 -1.64 -4.57
N SER A 51 5.04 -2.71 -4.56
CA SER A 51 4.66 -3.99 -5.17
C SER A 51 3.67 -4.71 -4.28
N LEU A 52 2.43 -4.90 -4.74
CA LEU A 52 1.42 -5.62 -3.95
C LEU A 52 1.80 -7.09 -3.81
N LYS A 53 1.69 -7.65 -2.59
CA LYS A 53 1.95 -9.09 -2.34
C LYS A 53 1.24 -9.98 -3.36
N THR A 54 0.00 -9.65 -3.73
CA THR A 54 -0.82 -10.43 -4.65
C THR A 54 -0.24 -10.52 -6.07
N PHE A 55 0.66 -9.61 -6.47
CA PHE A 55 1.32 -9.67 -7.78
C PHE A 55 2.21 -10.90 -7.94
N SER A 56 2.69 -11.52 -6.85
CA SER A 56 3.45 -12.77 -6.93
C SER A 56 2.65 -13.91 -7.56
N GLN A 57 1.32 -13.89 -7.38
CA GLN A 57 0.41 -14.91 -7.93
C GLN A 57 -0.36 -14.41 -9.15
N THR A 58 -0.80 -13.15 -9.13
CA THR A 58 -1.69 -12.61 -10.17
C THR A 58 -0.96 -12.00 -11.37
N HIS A 59 0.29 -11.56 -11.18
CA HIS A 59 1.10 -10.92 -12.22
C HIS A 59 2.57 -11.38 -12.14
N PRO A 60 2.85 -12.69 -12.23
CA PRO A 60 4.18 -13.25 -12.01
C PRO A 60 5.22 -12.72 -13.01
N ASN A 61 4.79 -12.32 -14.19
CA ASN A 61 5.63 -11.73 -15.24
C ASN A 61 6.28 -10.39 -14.85
N ILE A 62 5.71 -9.65 -13.89
CA ILE A 62 6.29 -8.40 -13.37
C ILE A 62 6.81 -8.53 -11.94
N TRP A 63 6.66 -9.72 -11.33
CA TRP A 63 7.14 -10.01 -9.98
C TRP A 63 8.61 -10.42 -9.99
N HIS A 64 9.50 -9.46 -10.22
CA HIS A 64 10.94 -9.67 -10.15
C HIS A 64 11.46 -9.31 -8.76
N ILE A 65 11.42 -10.27 -7.83
CA ILE A 65 11.74 -10.02 -6.42
C ILE A 65 13.08 -9.31 -6.19
N SER A 66 14.11 -9.62 -7.00
CA SER A 66 15.43 -8.96 -6.94
C SER A 66 15.43 -7.46 -7.30
N LYS A 67 14.40 -7.00 -8.02
CA LYS A 67 14.21 -5.59 -8.39
C LYS A 67 13.28 -4.84 -7.44
N ILE A 68 12.41 -5.56 -6.74
CA ILE A 68 11.43 -4.97 -5.82
C ILE A 68 12.16 -4.32 -4.65
N LYS A 69 11.75 -3.10 -4.31
CA LYS A 69 12.30 -2.31 -3.19
C LYS A 69 11.36 -2.27 -2.00
N ILE A 70 10.05 -2.27 -2.24
CA ILE A 70 9.03 -2.23 -1.19
C ILE A 70 7.90 -3.19 -1.57
N ILE A 71 7.61 -4.13 -0.66
CA ILE A 71 6.45 -5.03 -0.74
C ILE A 71 5.33 -4.47 0.12
N HIS A 72 4.13 -4.36 -0.45
CA HIS A 72 2.93 -3.94 0.25
C HIS A 72 2.04 -5.15 0.55
N PHE A 73 1.98 -5.51 1.84
CA PHE A 73 1.16 -6.60 2.37
C PHE A 73 -0.29 -6.16 2.55
N ILE A 74 -1.07 -6.26 1.46
CA ILE A 74 -2.52 -6.04 1.45
C ILE A 74 -3.29 -7.31 1.81
N LEU A 75 -4.59 -7.16 2.15
CA LEU A 75 -5.46 -8.24 2.65
C LEU A 75 -4.88 -8.82 3.96
N SER A 76 -4.87 -10.15 4.08
CA SER A 76 -4.28 -10.91 5.19
C SER A 76 -2.83 -10.52 5.45
N LYS A 77 -2.48 -10.31 6.72
CA LYS A 77 -1.15 -9.85 7.11
C LYS A 77 -0.20 -11.02 7.29
N PRO A 78 1.12 -10.82 7.09
CA PRO A 78 2.09 -11.90 7.22
C PRO A 78 2.20 -12.43 8.66
N TRP A 79 1.85 -11.62 9.67
CA TRP A 79 1.83 -12.05 11.07
C TRP A 79 0.61 -12.89 11.46
N ASP A 80 -0.43 -12.94 10.63
CA ASP A 80 -1.63 -13.75 10.85
C ASP A 80 -1.38 -15.19 10.37
N LYS A 81 -0.61 -15.96 11.15
CA LYS A 81 -0.13 -17.30 10.77
C LYS A 81 -1.24 -18.31 10.50
N ASP A 82 -2.38 -18.16 11.16
CA ASP A 82 -3.52 -19.08 11.06
C ASP A 82 -4.49 -18.74 9.91
N ASP A 83 -4.25 -17.65 9.17
CA ASP A 83 -5.11 -17.26 8.06
C ASP A 83 -4.84 -18.11 6.81
N GLN A 84 -5.83 -18.91 6.40
CA GLN A 84 -5.75 -19.76 5.21
C GLN A 84 -5.57 -18.96 3.91
N ASN A 85 -5.97 -17.69 3.87
CA ASN A 85 -5.76 -16.82 2.71
C ASN A 85 -4.28 -16.47 2.50
N ASN A 86 -3.41 -16.74 3.49
CA ASN A 86 -1.97 -16.60 3.34
C ASN A 86 -1.30 -17.78 2.63
N LEU A 87 -1.99 -18.93 2.46
CA LEU A 87 -1.41 -20.13 1.84
C LEU A 87 -0.81 -19.88 0.44
N PRO A 88 -1.44 -19.12 -0.47
CA PRO A 88 -0.88 -18.83 -1.80
C PRO A 88 0.33 -17.88 -1.75
N TYR A 89 0.57 -17.20 -0.63
CA TYR A 89 1.59 -16.17 -0.49
C TYR A 89 2.67 -16.52 0.53
N LYS A 90 2.80 -17.81 0.88
CA LYS A 90 3.77 -18.30 1.87
C LYS A 90 5.19 -17.79 1.59
N ASP A 91 5.68 -17.91 0.36
CA ASP A 91 7.04 -17.48 0.00
C ASP A 91 7.25 -15.98 0.21
N VAL A 92 6.26 -15.16 -0.15
CA VAL A 92 6.33 -13.70 0.03
C VAL A 92 6.21 -13.31 1.50
N ASN A 93 5.34 -14.00 2.26
CA ASN A 93 5.20 -13.79 3.70
C ASN A 93 6.46 -14.22 4.47
N GLN A 94 7.19 -15.24 4.00
CA GLN A 94 8.43 -15.68 4.61
C GLN A 94 9.47 -14.56 4.64
N LEU A 95 9.55 -13.74 3.58
CA LEU A 95 10.46 -12.58 3.54
C LEU A 95 10.21 -11.59 4.68
N TRP A 96 8.95 -11.42 5.11
CA TRP A 96 8.62 -10.57 6.25
C TRP A 96 9.16 -11.16 7.55
N TRP A 97 8.99 -12.47 7.74
CA TRP A 97 9.47 -13.19 8.93
C TRP A 97 10.99 -13.27 8.99
N ASP A 98 11.65 -13.47 7.86
CA ASP A 98 13.12 -13.47 7.79
C ASP A 98 13.68 -12.11 8.25
N ALA A 99 13.07 -11.02 7.78
CA ALA A 99 13.44 -9.67 8.21
C ALA A 99 13.14 -9.43 9.70
N PHE A 100 11.95 -9.83 10.17
CA PHE A 100 11.58 -9.70 11.59
C PHE A 100 12.55 -10.45 12.50
N ASN A 101 12.82 -11.72 12.21
CA ASN A 101 13.71 -12.57 12.98
C ASN A 101 15.16 -12.06 12.95
N TYR A 102 15.61 -11.49 11.82
CA TYR A 102 16.92 -10.86 11.73
C TYR A 102 17.05 -9.66 12.68
N THR A 103 15.98 -8.88 12.87
CA THR A 103 16.00 -7.69 13.74
C THR A 103 15.82 -7.99 15.23
N THR A 104 15.35 -9.18 15.59
CA THR A 104 15.10 -9.58 16.99
C THR A 104 16.20 -10.46 17.59
N ASN A 105 17.24 -10.77 16.81
CA ASN A 105 18.48 -11.41 17.28
C ASN A 105 19.55 -10.34 17.55
#